data_AF-A0A6B3GED8-F1
#
_entry.id   AF-A0A6B3GED8-F1
#
_cell.length_a   1.000
_cell.length_b   1.000
_cell.length_c   1.000
_cell.angle_alpha   90.00
_cell.angle_beta   90.00
_cell.angle_gamma   90.00
#
_symmetry.space_group_name_H-M   'P 1'
#
loop_
_entity.id
_entity.type
_entity.pdbx_description
1 polymer ?
#
loop_
_entity_poly.entity_id
_entity_poly.type
_entity_poly.pdbx_seq_one_letter_code
_entity_poly.pdbx_strand_id
1 'polypeptide(L)'
;MHSIPKLRLLDGDFNQLVRDSELVFEPDHNAQPRPARMLSDGQRSLLHLALAAAAIDVEAAVCSGRHGDDFTLQAAHLPHLTLIAVEEPENNLSPFFLSRIVGQLQDLSGTTATQTILSSHSASVMPRIRPEDVRYFRTGSAAAT
;
A
#
# COMPACT_ATOMS: atom_id res chain seq x y z
N MET A 1 20.47 -47.15 -15.64
CA MET A 1 19.95 -45.81 -15.99
C MET A 1 19.47 -45.20 -14.69
N HIS A 2 20.20 -44.24 -14.13
CA HIS A 2 19.91 -43.67 -12.81
C HIS A 2 19.06 -42.42 -12.96
N SER A 3 17.97 -42.34 -12.20
CA SER A 3 17.09 -41.18 -12.15
C SER A 3 17.82 -40.01 -11.49
N ILE A 4 17.88 -38.87 -12.16
CA ILE A 4 18.44 -37.63 -11.60
C ILE A 4 17.34 -36.94 -10.80
N PRO A 5 17.54 -36.67 -9.50
CA PRO A 5 16.55 -35.96 -8.69
C PRO A 5 16.34 -34.55 -9.26
N LYS A 6 15.07 -34.18 -9.47
CA LYS A 6 14.65 -32.84 -9.89
C LYS A 6 13.61 -32.31 -8.90
N LEU A 7 13.83 -31.11 -8.41
CA LEU A 7 12.82 -30.36 -7.65
C LEU A 7 11.84 -29.76 -8.66
N ARG A 8 10.54 -30.02 -8.49
CA ARG A 8 9.49 -29.41 -9.31
C ARG A 8 8.37 -28.95 -8.39
N LEU A 9 8.05 -27.66 -8.41
CA LEU A 9 6.90 -27.12 -7.70
C LEU A 9 5.63 -27.67 -8.37
N LEU A 10 4.69 -28.15 -7.56
CA LEU A 10 3.38 -28.60 -8.03
C LEU A 10 2.42 -27.39 -7.98
N ASP A 11 1.73 -27.10 -9.07
CA ASP A 11 0.88 -25.90 -9.22
C ASP A 11 -0.18 -25.74 -8.10
N GLY A 12 -0.60 -26.83 -7.46
CA GLY A 12 -1.55 -26.81 -6.35
C GLY A 12 -0.97 -26.37 -5.00
N ASP A 13 0.34 -26.56 -4.78
CA ASP A 13 0.98 -26.33 -3.48
C ASP A 13 1.35 -24.87 -3.25
N PHE A 14 1.54 -24.05 -4.29
CA PHE A 14 1.87 -22.64 -4.07
C PHE A 14 0.74 -21.88 -3.37
N ASN A 15 -0.50 -22.09 -3.81
CA ASN A 15 -1.66 -21.50 -3.14
C ASN A 15 -1.80 -21.99 -1.69
N GLN A 16 -1.43 -23.25 -1.43
CA GLN A 16 -1.43 -23.81 -0.08
C GLN A 16 -0.34 -23.18 0.77
N LEU A 17 0.87 -23.03 0.23
CA LEU A 17 2.02 -22.40 0.89
C LEU A 17 1.73 -20.93 1.23
N VAL A 18 1.11 -20.18 0.32
CA VAL A 18 0.68 -18.80 0.59
C VAL A 18 -0.41 -18.75 1.67
N ARG A 19 -1.37 -19.68 1.66
CA ARG A 19 -2.40 -19.78 2.70
C ARG A 19 -1.83 -20.10 4.08
N ASP A 20 -0.79 -20.92 4.12
CA ASP A 20 -0.14 -21.36 5.36
C ASP A 20 0.97 -20.39 5.82
N SER A 21 1.14 -19.26 5.11
CA SER A 21 2.09 -18.20 5.47
C SER A 21 1.44 -17.16 6.38
N GLU A 22 2.13 -16.79 7.47
CA GLU A 22 1.73 -15.70 8.36
C GLU A 22 2.74 -14.53 8.29
N LEU A 23 2.22 -13.30 8.20
CA LEU A 23 3.04 -12.11 8.36
C LEU A 23 3.30 -11.87 9.86
N VAL A 24 4.59 -11.78 10.21
CA VAL A 24 5.06 -11.60 11.58
C VAL A 24 6.04 -10.43 11.65
N PHE A 25 5.96 -9.63 12.72
CA PHE A 25 6.82 -8.48 12.95
C PHE A 25 7.86 -8.80 14.03
N GLU A 26 9.13 -8.59 13.70
CA GLU A 26 10.27 -8.79 14.60
C GLU A 26 11.27 -7.63 14.48
N PRO A 27 11.92 -7.20 15.57
CA PRO A 27 11.68 -7.60 16.96
C PRO A 27 10.51 -6.81 17.59
N ASP A 28 9.71 -7.42 18.45
CA ASP A 28 8.97 -6.66 19.48
C ASP A 28 9.92 -6.29 20.63
N HIS A 29 9.49 -5.42 21.55
CA HIS A 29 10.23 -4.99 22.75
C HIS A 29 10.75 -6.16 23.60
N ASN A 30 10.12 -7.34 23.46
CA ASN A 30 10.48 -8.58 24.15
C ASN A 30 11.17 -9.62 23.23
N ALA A 31 11.60 -9.24 22.02
CA ALA A 31 12.20 -10.11 21.00
C ALA A 31 11.34 -11.34 20.64
N GLN A 32 10.02 -11.24 20.78
CA GLN A 32 9.08 -12.28 20.38
C GLN A 32 8.46 -11.96 19.01
N PRO A 33 8.22 -12.98 18.16
CA PRO A 33 7.49 -12.80 16.92
C PRO A 33 6.07 -12.30 17.19
N ARG A 34 5.70 -11.12 16.69
CA ARG A 34 4.34 -10.57 16.83
C ARG A 34 3.54 -10.77 15.54
N PRO A 35 2.54 -11.67 15.51
CA PRO A 35 1.76 -11.92 14.31
C PRO A 35 0.88 -10.72 13.95
N ALA A 36 0.67 -10.49 12.65
CA ALA A 36 -0.11 -9.35 12.13
C ALA A 36 -1.55 -9.29 12.70
N ARG A 37 -2.12 -10.45 13.08
CA ARG A 37 -3.44 -10.53 13.73
C ARG A 37 -3.52 -9.76 15.06
N MET A 38 -2.39 -9.56 15.74
CA MET A 38 -2.29 -8.85 17.02
C MET A 38 -2.06 -7.33 16.88
N LEU A 39 -2.06 -6.79 15.65
CA LEU A 39 -1.95 -5.35 15.43
C LEU A 39 -3.21 -4.62 15.93
N SER A 40 -3.02 -3.41 16.47
CA SER A 40 -4.15 -2.50 16.74
C SER A 40 -4.80 -2.02 15.44
N ASP A 41 -5.98 -1.43 15.52
CA ASP A 41 -6.71 -0.97 14.31
C ASP A 41 -5.92 0.07 13.51
N GLY A 42 -5.22 0.99 14.18
CA GLY A 42 -4.28 1.90 13.52
C GLY A 42 -3.14 1.17 12.83
N GLN A 43 -2.49 0.23 13.51
CA GLN A 43 -1.39 -0.55 12.93
C GLN A 43 -1.84 -1.40 11.73
N ARG A 44 -3.05 -1.98 11.79
CA ARG A 44 -3.66 -2.71 10.66
C ARG A 44 -3.88 -1.78 9.47
N SER A 45 -4.44 -0.60 9.71
CA SER A 45 -4.67 0.40 8.66
C SER A 45 -3.37 0.81 7.97
N LEU A 46 -2.29 1.02 8.74
CA LEU A 46 -0.96 1.29 8.20
C LEU A 46 -0.41 0.12 7.38
N LEU A 47 -0.57 -1.11 7.87
CA LEU A 47 -0.12 -2.29 7.14
C LEU A 47 -0.86 -2.42 5.79
N HIS A 48 -2.18 -2.20 5.77
CA HIS A 48 -2.95 -2.22 4.53
C HIS A 48 -2.47 -1.18 3.53
N LEU A 49 -2.23 0.06 3.99
CA LEU A 49 -1.71 1.12 3.14
C LEU A 49 -0.30 0.78 2.61
N ALA A 50 0.57 0.21 3.45
CA ALA A 50 1.91 -0.21 3.04
C ALA A 50 1.90 -1.36 2.01
N LEU A 51 1.00 -2.34 2.16
CA LEU A 51 0.85 -3.44 1.21
C LEU A 51 0.30 -2.94 -0.14
N ALA A 52 -0.67 -2.02 -0.12
CA ALA A 52 -1.18 -1.39 -1.33
C ALA A 52 -0.09 -0.57 -2.04
N ALA A 53 0.67 0.23 -1.30
CA ALA A 53 1.82 0.98 -1.83
C ALA A 53 2.85 0.04 -2.48
N ALA A 54 3.21 -1.06 -1.80
CA ALA A 54 4.15 -2.04 -2.32
C ALA A 54 3.67 -2.71 -3.61
N ALA A 55 2.36 -3.00 -3.72
CA ALA A 55 1.78 -3.52 -4.96
C ALA A 55 1.93 -2.51 -6.11
N ILE A 56 1.64 -1.23 -5.86
CA ILE A 56 1.78 -0.16 -6.87
C ILE A 56 3.24 0.05 -7.27
N ASP A 57 4.18 -0.04 -6.32
CA ASP A 57 5.62 0.03 -6.62
C ASP A 57 6.06 -1.13 -7.54
N VAL A 58 5.53 -2.34 -7.31
CA VAL A 58 5.76 -3.49 -8.19
C VAL A 58 5.17 -3.24 -9.58
N GLU A 59 3.93 -2.77 -9.68
CA GLU A 59 3.30 -2.42 -10.95
C GLU A 59 4.11 -1.36 -11.71
N ALA A 60 4.59 -0.32 -11.03
CA ALA A 60 5.42 0.73 -11.61
C ALA A 60 6.79 0.20 -12.07
N ALA A 61 7.40 -0.72 -11.30
CA ALA A 61 8.64 -1.39 -11.71
C ALA A 61 8.44 -2.25 -12.96
N VAL A 62 7.31 -2.97 -13.04
CA VAL A 62 6.94 -3.74 -14.23
C VAL A 62 6.75 -2.84 -15.44
N CYS A 63 5.95 -1.77 -15.31
CA CYS A 63 5.69 -0.81 -16.40
C CYS A 63 6.96 -0.09 -16.90
N SER A 64 7.96 0.11 -16.03
CA SER A 64 9.22 0.75 -16.38
C SER A 64 10.30 -0.21 -16.91
N GLY A 65 9.97 -1.50 -17.09
CA GLY A 65 10.90 -2.51 -17.57
C GLY A 65 11.98 -2.89 -16.56
N ARG A 66 11.80 -2.57 -15.27
CA ARG A 66 12.72 -2.93 -14.18
C ARG A 66 12.38 -4.32 -13.63
N HIS A 67 12.38 -5.32 -14.48
CA HIS A 67 12.10 -6.72 -14.13
C HIS A 67 13.08 -7.65 -14.85
N GLY A 68 13.31 -8.85 -14.29
CA GLY A 68 14.05 -9.89 -15.00
C GLY A 68 13.25 -10.46 -16.18
N ASP A 69 13.94 -11.10 -17.12
CA ASP A 69 13.33 -11.78 -18.27
C ASP A 69 12.64 -13.10 -17.89
N ASP A 70 12.78 -13.52 -16.62
CA ASP A 70 12.21 -14.77 -16.09
C ASP A 70 10.69 -14.73 -15.90
N PHE A 71 10.07 -13.54 -15.99
CA PHE A 71 8.63 -13.35 -15.77
C PHE A 71 7.88 -13.09 -17.08
N THR A 72 6.84 -13.88 -17.35
CA THR A 72 5.92 -13.63 -18.48
C THR A 72 4.89 -12.57 -18.09
N LEU A 73 5.26 -11.30 -18.26
CA LEU A 73 4.45 -10.15 -17.82
C LEU A 73 3.35 -9.75 -18.82
N GLN A 74 3.28 -10.37 -19.99
CA GLN A 74 2.17 -10.16 -20.94
C GLN A 74 0.81 -10.59 -20.37
N ALA A 75 0.80 -11.48 -19.38
CA ALA A 75 -0.40 -11.87 -18.64
C ALA A 75 -0.68 -10.97 -17.42
N ALA A 76 0.24 -10.06 -17.07
CA ALA A 76 0.02 -9.09 -16.01
C ALA A 76 -0.95 -8.02 -16.56
N HIS A 77 -2.23 -8.18 -16.26
CA HIS A 77 -3.27 -7.19 -16.58
C HIS A 77 -3.11 -5.94 -15.71
N LEU A 78 -2.09 -5.14 -16.00
CA LEU A 78 -1.79 -3.93 -15.25
C LEU A 78 -2.82 -2.83 -15.52
N PRO A 79 -3.23 -2.08 -14.49
CA PRO A 79 -4.15 -0.97 -14.65
C PRO A 79 -3.49 0.17 -15.43
N HIS A 80 -4.28 0.88 -16.24
CA HIS A 80 -3.83 2.12 -16.91
C HIS A 80 -3.78 3.31 -15.94
N LEU A 81 -4.58 3.25 -14.87
CA LEU A 81 -4.66 4.25 -13.82
C LEU A 81 -5.06 3.56 -12.50
N THR A 82 -4.30 3.81 -11.45
CA THR A 82 -4.62 3.39 -10.08
C THR A 82 -5.07 4.62 -9.27
N LEU A 83 -6.28 4.54 -8.72
CA LEU A 83 -6.83 5.57 -7.82
C LEU A 83 -6.66 5.13 -6.37
N ILE A 84 -5.94 5.92 -5.59
CA ILE A 84 -5.81 5.73 -4.15
C ILE A 84 -6.66 6.78 -3.46
N ALA A 85 -7.69 6.37 -2.72
CA ALA A 85 -8.50 7.26 -1.89
C ALA A 85 -8.31 6.89 -0.42
N VAL A 86 -7.79 7.81 0.38
CA VAL A 86 -7.60 7.64 1.82
C VAL A 86 -8.53 8.60 2.55
N GLU A 87 -9.39 8.04 3.40
CA GLU A 87 -10.33 8.82 4.19
C GLU A 87 -9.84 8.96 5.63
N GLU A 88 -9.75 10.19 6.12
CA GLU A 88 -9.47 10.54 7.51
C GLU A 88 -8.33 9.70 8.15
N PRO A 89 -7.10 9.69 7.57
CA PRO A 89 -5.99 8.87 8.09
C PRO A 89 -5.52 9.30 9.49
N GLU A 90 -5.97 10.44 10.01
CA GLU A 90 -5.79 10.80 11.41
C GLU A 90 -6.59 9.92 12.37
N ASN A 91 -7.62 9.22 11.90
CA ASN A 91 -8.44 8.36 12.74
C ASN A 91 -7.68 7.10 13.10
N ASN A 92 -7.76 6.69 14.38
CA ASN A 92 -7.13 5.50 14.92
C ASN A 92 -5.59 5.47 14.85
N LEU A 93 -4.95 6.57 14.44
CA LEU A 93 -3.50 6.68 14.29
C LEU A 93 -2.92 7.77 15.18
N SER A 94 -1.69 7.56 15.64
CA SER A 94 -0.98 8.64 16.32
C SER A 94 -0.63 9.74 15.31
N PRO A 95 -0.63 11.03 15.71
CA PRO A 95 -0.30 12.15 14.82
C PRO A 95 1.05 12.01 14.11
N PHE A 96 1.98 11.26 14.71
CA PHE A 96 3.28 10.94 14.14
C PHE A 96 3.18 10.23 12.78
N PHE A 97 2.20 9.34 12.58
CA PHE A 97 2.09 8.55 11.35
C PHE A 97 1.48 9.33 10.18
N LEU A 98 0.66 10.34 10.45
CA LEU A 98 -0.03 11.13 9.43
C LEU A 98 0.96 11.78 8.45
N SER A 99 2.05 12.33 8.96
CA SER A 99 3.11 12.92 8.14
C SER A 99 3.76 11.89 7.20
N ARG A 100 3.93 10.65 7.65
CA ARG A 100 4.53 9.57 6.86
C ARG A 100 3.56 9.08 5.78
N ILE A 101 2.28 8.95 6.11
CA ILE A 101 1.22 8.58 5.17
C ILE A 101 1.16 9.61 4.03
N VAL A 102 1.10 10.91 4.36
CA VAL A 102 1.06 11.98 3.35
C VAL A 102 2.27 11.91 2.42
N GLY A 103 3.48 11.72 2.97
CA GLY A 103 4.69 11.56 2.15
C GLY A 103 4.60 10.35 1.20
N GLN A 104 4.19 9.18 1.71
CA GLN A 104 4.03 7.99 0.86
C GLN A 104 2.98 8.20 -0.24
N LEU A 105 1.85 8.83 0.06
CA LEU A 105 0.81 9.13 -0.93
C LEU A 105 1.30 10.08 -2.03
N GLN A 106 2.17 11.03 -1.67
CA GLN A 106 2.83 11.94 -2.62
C GLN A 106 3.84 11.18 -3.50
N ASP A 107 4.67 10.33 -2.92
CA ASP A 107 5.63 9.52 -3.66
C ASP A 107 4.93 8.61 -4.68
N LEU A 108 3.85 7.94 -4.26
CA LEU A 108 3.03 7.09 -5.15
C LEU A 108 2.41 7.90 -6.29
N SER A 109 1.93 9.11 -6.01
CA SER A 109 1.34 10.01 -7.03
C SER A 109 2.37 10.55 -8.03
N GLY A 110 3.67 10.41 -7.75
CA GLY A 110 4.75 10.76 -8.69
C GLY A 110 4.92 9.74 -9.82
N THR A 111 4.29 8.56 -9.74
CA THR A 111 4.33 7.55 -10.81
C THR A 111 3.32 7.87 -11.90
N THR A 112 3.64 7.56 -13.16
CA THR A 112 2.91 8.03 -14.36
C THR A 112 1.46 7.55 -14.48
N ALA A 113 1.02 6.65 -13.60
CA ALA A 113 -0.30 6.00 -13.67
C ALA A 113 -1.00 5.93 -12.30
N THR A 114 -0.63 6.75 -11.33
CA THR A 114 -1.25 6.75 -10.00
C THR A 114 -1.77 8.13 -9.63
N GLN A 115 -3.02 8.20 -9.17
CA GLN A 115 -3.60 9.41 -8.63
C GLN A 115 -4.09 9.16 -7.20
N THR A 116 -3.72 10.05 -6.31
CA THR A 116 -4.02 9.94 -4.89
C THR A 116 -4.96 11.05 -4.44
N ILE A 117 -5.95 10.69 -3.62
CA ILE A 117 -6.93 11.58 -3.01
C ILE A 117 -6.91 11.29 -1.51
N LEU A 118 -6.86 12.36 -0.71
CA LEU A 118 -6.85 12.30 0.74
C LEU A 118 -7.94 13.23 1.27
N SER A 119 -8.84 12.71 2.12
CA SER A 119 -9.68 13.55 2.98
C SER A 119 -9.07 13.64 4.38
N SER A 120 -9.14 14.81 4.99
CA SER A 120 -8.66 15.03 6.36
C SER A 120 -9.38 16.23 6.97
N HIS A 121 -9.75 16.10 8.25
CA HIS A 121 -10.18 17.18 9.13
C HIS A 121 -9.00 17.79 9.91
N SER A 122 -7.83 17.17 9.86
CA SER A 122 -6.63 17.61 10.57
C SER A 122 -5.87 18.69 9.80
N ALA A 123 -5.81 19.91 10.35
CA ALA A 123 -4.99 20.98 9.78
C ALA A 123 -3.48 20.64 9.69
N SER A 124 -3.02 19.61 10.42
CA SER A 124 -1.63 19.16 10.41
C SER A 124 -1.16 18.53 9.09
N VAL A 125 -2.07 18.17 8.18
CA VAL A 125 -1.69 17.71 6.82
C VAL A 125 -1.27 18.86 5.90
N MET A 126 -1.79 20.07 6.13
CA MET A 126 -1.66 21.22 5.22
C MET A 126 -0.21 21.63 4.92
N PRO A 127 0.74 21.63 5.88
CA PRO A 127 2.12 22.05 5.59
C PRO A 127 2.83 21.23 4.52
N ARG A 128 2.29 20.06 4.16
CA ARG A 128 2.89 19.13 3.19
C ARG A 128 2.21 19.17 1.84
N ILE A 129 1.02 19.77 1.73
CA ILE A 129 0.20 19.75 0.53
C ILE A 129 0.32 21.11 -0.16
N ARG A 130 0.56 21.11 -1.48
CA ARG A 130 0.62 22.37 -2.22
C ARG A 130 -0.77 22.99 -2.28
N PRO A 131 -0.91 24.32 -2.14
CA PRO A 131 -2.23 24.97 -2.13
C PRO A 131 -3.10 24.62 -3.35
N GLU A 132 -2.50 24.44 -4.53
CA GLU A 132 -3.18 24.05 -5.77
C GLU A 132 -3.80 22.64 -5.75
N ASP A 133 -3.33 21.77 -4.85
CA ASP A 133 -3.84 20.40 -4.68
C ASP A 133 -4.99 20.34 -3.66
N VAL A 134 -5.22 21.42 -2.88
CA VAL A 134 -6.26 21.45 -1.85
C VAL A 134 -7.64 21.65 -2.48
N ARG A 135 -8.61 20.84 -2.07
CA ARG A 135 -10.03 20.99 -2.42
C ARG A 135 -10.84 21.09 -1.12
N TYR A 136 -11.53 22.21 -0.93
CA TYR A 136 -12.48 22.36 0.17
C TYR A 136 -13.82 21.77 -0.23
N PHE A 137 -14.31 20.81 0.55
CA PHE A 137 -15.61 20.19 0.35
C PHE A 137 -16.51 20.47 1.57
N ARG A 138 -17.72 20.96 1.32
CA ARG A 138 -18.71 21.26 2.37
C ARG A 138 -20.03 20.58 2.05
N THR A 139 -20.47 19.69 2.92
CA THR A 139 -21.80 19.07 2.87
C THR A 139 -22.82 19.97 3.56
N GLY A 140 -23.35 20.97 2.84
CA GLY A 140 -24.44 21.82 3.34
C GLY A 140 -24.92 22.85 2.33
N SER A 141 -26.23 23.15 2.31
CA SER A 141 -26.81 24.11 1.36
C SER A 141 -26.10 25.45 1.49
N ALA A 142 -25.62 26.00 0.37
CA ALA A 142 -25.04 27.34 0.33
C ALA A 142 -26.10 28.34 0.79
N ALA A 143 -26.06 28.76 2.06
CA ALA A 143 -26.68 30.01 2.44
C ALA A 143 -25.82 31.10 1.78
N ALA A 144 -26.32 31.62 0.67
CA ALA A 144 -25.79 32.82 0.05
C ALA A 144 -25.83 33.95 1.08
N THR A 145 -24.69 34.57 1.34
CA THR A 145 -24.57 35.90 1.96
C THR A 145 -23.91 36.83 0.96
#